data_AF-W1X685-F1
#
_entry.id   AF-W1X685-F1
#
_cell.length_a   1.000
_cell.length_b   1.000
_cell.length_c   1.000
_cell.angle_alpha   90.00
_cell.angle_beta   90.00
_cell.angle_gamma   90.00
#
_symmetry.space_group_name_H-M   'P 1'
#
loop_
_entity.id
_entity.type
_entity.pdbx_description
1 polymer ?
#
loop_
_entity_poly.entity_id
_entity_poly.type
_entity_poly.pdbx_seq_one_letter_code
_entity_poly.pdbx_strand_id
1 'polypeptide(L)' 'MEQLAFYVVSDIHGYIFPTDFSKRDQYLPMGLLLANHLIEKDQQHYAYHIKIDNGDFLQGSPFCNYLV' A
#
# COMPACT_ATOMS: atom_id res chain seq x y z
N MET A 1 -4.85 29.58 -3.76
CA MET A 1 -3.79 28.78 -4.40
C MET A 1 -4.32 27.36 -4.48
N GLU A 2 -4.30 26.77 -5.67
CA GLU A 2 -4.67 25.35 -5.83
C GLU A 2 -3.54 24.48 -5.27
N GLN A 3 -3.89 23.36 -4.62
CA GLN A 3 -2.96 22.42 -4.02
C GLN A 3 -3.03 21.09 -4.78
N LEU A 4 -1.88 20.46 -4.99
CA LEU A 4 -1.73 19.15 -5.61
C LEU A 4 -1.04 18.21 -4.62
N ALA A 5 -1.70 17.09 -4.28
CA ALA A 5 -1.15 16.09 -3.38
C ALA A 5 -0.47 14.95 -4.17
N PHE A 6 0.67 14.47 -3.67
CA PHE A 6 1.37 13.29 -4.19
C PHE A 6 1.44 12.24 -3.09
N TYR A 7 0.85 11.08 -3.36
CA TYR A 7 0.88 9.92 -2.47
C TYR A 7 1.81 8.88 -3.06
N VAL A 8 2.84 8.51 -2.30
CA VAL A 8 3.87 7.58 -2.75
C VAL A 8 3.94 6.40 -1.80
N VAL A 9 3.91 5.20 -2.36
CA VAL A 9 4.29 3.96 -1.68
C VAL A 9 5.53 3.38 -2.37
N SER A 10 6.35 2.63 -1.65
CA SER A 10 7.60 2.04 -2.16
C SER A 10 7.82 0.71 -1.47
N ASP A 11 8.53 -0.21 -2.14
CA ASP A 11 9.01 -1.46 -1.54
C ASP A 11 7.89 -2.28 -0.90
N ILE A 12 6.72 -2.31 -1.56
CA ILE A 12 5.55 -3.03 -1.06
C ILE A 12 5.83 -4.53 -0.96
N HIS A 13 6.70 -5.07 -1.81
CA HIS A 13 7.13 -6.47 -1.79
C HIS A 13 5.96 -7.46 -1.75
N GLY A 14 4.82 -7.11 -2.37
CA GLY A 14 3.59 -7.91 -2.35
C GLY A 14 2.90 -8.06 -0.99
N TYR A 15 3.25 -7.29 0.04
CA TYR A 15 2.48 -7.23 1.29
C TYR A 15 1.16 -6.48 1.06
N ILE A 16 0.19 -7.18 0.46
CA ILE A 16 -1.13 -6.62 0.13
C ILE A 16 -2.04 -6.60 1.37
N PHE A 17 -2.05 -7.71 2.11
CA PHE A 17 -2.90 -7.92 3.28
C PHE A 17 -2.28 -7.33 4.56
N PRO A 18 -3.09 -7.07 5.61
CA PRO A 18 -2.61 -6.54 6.90
C PRO A 18 -1.91 -7.62 7.75
N THR A 19 -0.90 -8.30 7.20
CA THR A 19 -0.18 -9.38 7.86
C THR A 19 1.24 -9.48 7.30
N ASP A 20 2.18 -9.92 8.13
CA ASP A 20 3.52 -10.30 7.71
C ASP A 20 3.63 -11.81 7.39
N PHE A 21 2.51 -12.54 7.48
CA PHE A 21 2.37 -13.99 7.30
C PHE A 21 3.14 -14.87 8.30
N SER A 22 3.71 -14.31 9.37
CA SER A 22 4.38 -15.08 10.43
C SER A 22 3.41 -15.92 11.27
N LYS A 23 2.13 -15.51 11.34
CA LYS A 23 1.04 -16.22 12.03
C LYS A 23 -0.24 -16.15 11.21
N ARG A 24 -1.01 -17.25 11.22
CA ARG A 24 -2.22 -17.44 10.40
C ARG A 24 -3.29 -16.35 10.60
N ASP A 25 -3.57 -16.00 11.84
CA ASP A 25 -4.66 -15.06 12.20
C ASP A 25 -4.13 -13.70 12.68
N GLN A 26 -2.96 -13.29 12.18
CA GLN A 26 -2.35 -12.00 12.52
C GLN A 26 -3.04 -10.85 11.79
N TYR A 27 -3.23 -9.74 12.51
CA TYR A 27 -3.61 -8.46 11.93
C TYR A 27 -2.63 -7.38 12.39
N LEU A 28 -1.98 -6.72 11.44
CA LEU A 28 -1.02 -5.64 11.66
C LEU A 28 -1.46 -4.37 10.92
N PRO A 29 -1.15 -3.17 11.42
CA PRO A 29 -1.43 -1.91 10.73
C PRO A 29 -0.44 -1.67 9.57
N MET A 30 -0.41 -2.59 8.61
CA MET A 30 0.48 -2.58 7.45
C MET A 30 -0.26 -3.08 6.20
N GLY A 31 0.48 -3.14 5.09
CA GLY A 31 0.03 -3.69 3.84
C GLY A 31 -0.73 -2.69 2.97
N LEU A 32 -0.72 -2.96 1.66
CA LEU A 32 -1.20 -2.02 0.65
C LEU A 32 -2.69 -1.68 0.80
N LEU A 33 -3.52 -2.63 1.27
CA LEU A 33 -4.95 -2.38 1.49
C LEU A 33 -5.19 -1.29 2.53
N LEU A 34 -4.46 -1.32 3.66
CA LEU A 34 -4.60 -0.31 4.70
C LEU A 34 -3.94 1.02 4.29
N ALA A 35 -2.78 0.98 3.64
CA ALA A 35 -2.14 2.17 3.10
C ALA A 35 -3.05 2.91 2.10
N ASN A 36 -3.65 2.19 1.15
CA ASN A 36 -4.56 2.80 0.19
C ASN A 36 -5.84 3.34 0.86
N HIS A 37 -6.37 2.69 1.88
CA HIS A 37 -7.52 3.21 2.63
C HIS A 37 -7.21 4.57 3.29
N LEU A 38 -6.00 4.76 3.80
CA LEU A 38 -5.56 6.05 4.36
C LEU A 38 -5.45 7.11 3.26
N ILE A 39 -4.84 6.75 2.13
CA ILE A 39 -4.72 7.65 0.96
C ILE A 39 -6.10 8.07 0.44
N GLU A 40 -7.03 7.12 0.29
CA GLU A 40 -8.40 7.37 -0.19
C GLU A 40 -9.17 8.35 0.72
N LYS A 41 -8.93 8.31 2.03
CA LYS A 41 -9.50 9.25 2.98
C LYS A 41 -8.86 10.63 2.89
N ASP A 42 -7.54 10.68 2.81
CA ASP A 42 -6.81 11.94 2.82
C ASP A 42 -6.97 12.73 1.53
N GLN A 43 -7.00 12.03 0.38
CA GLN A 43 -7.10 12.67 -0.94
C GLN A 43 -8.40 13.46 -1.15
N GLN A 44 -9.44 13.20 -0.35
CA GLN A 44 -10.69 13.97 -0.39
C GLN A 44 -10.49 15.44 -0.02
N HIS A 45 -9.39 15.81 0.65
CA HIS A 45 -9.07 17.19 0.99
C HIS A 45 -8.43 17.98 -0.16
N TYR A 46 -8.04 17.31 -1.25
CA TYR A 46 -7.30 17.91 -2.36
C TYR A 46 -8.04 17.73 -3.68
N ALA A 47 -8.30 18.84 -4.38
CA ALA A 47 -8.95 18.83 -5.70
C ALA A 47 -8.13 18.05 -6.75
N TYR A 48 -6.80 18.08 -6.63
CA TYR A 48 -5.89 17.34 -7.49
C TYR A 48 -4.99 16.45 -6.63
N HIS A 49 -4.86 15.19 -7.03
CA HIS A 49 -3.99 14.22 -6.38
C HIS A 49 -3.45 13.20 -7.37
N ILE A 50 -2.25 12.69 -7.10
CA ILE A 50 -1.59 11.64 -7.88
C ILE A 50 -1.11 10.54 -6.92
N LYS A 51 -1.32 9.29 -7.29
CA LYS A 51 -0.80 8.11 -6.57
C LYS A 51 0.34 7.48 -7.36
N ILE A 52 1.42 7.15 -6.68
CA ILE A 52 2.65 6.61 -7.26
C ILE A 52 3.09 5.39 -6.45
N ASP A 53 3.42 4.32 -7.15
CA ASP A 53 4.19 3.19 -6.61
C ASP A 53 5.64 3.33 -7.12
N ASN A 54 6.60 3.31 -6.19
CA ASN A 54 8.01 3.58 -6.46
C ASN A 54 8.85 2.30 -6.65
N GLY A 55 8.22 1.18 -7.01
CA GLY A 55 8.92 -0.06 -7.36
C GLY A 55 9.02 -1.07 -6.23
N ASP A 56 9.68 -2.20 -6.54
CA ASP A 56 9.78 -3.38 -5.68
C ASP A 56 8.42 -3.94 -5.20
N PHE A 57 7.38 -3.78 -6.03
CA PHE A 57 6.05 -4.31 -5.74
C PHE A 57 5.86 -5.79 -6.09
N LEU A 58 6.69 -6.36 -6.97
CA LEU A 58 6.42 -7.66 -7.62
C LEU A 58 6.81 -8.90 -6.79
N GLN A 59 7.85 -8.81 -5.94
CA GLN A 59 8.43 -9.95 -5.22
C GLN A 59 8.71 -9.59 -3.76
N GLY A 60 8.63 -10.55 -2.84
CA GLY A 60 9.19 -10.44 -1.47
C GLY A 60 8.36 -11.15 -0.40
N SER A 61 7.06 -10.92 -0.37
CA SER A 61 6.14 -11.54 0.60
C SER A 61 5.83 -13.01 0.26
N PRO A 62 5.36 -13.80 1.23
CA PRO A 62 4.82 -15.14 0.98
C PRO A 62 3.69 -15.19 -0.04
N PHE A 63 2.92 -14.10 -0.20
CA PHE A 63 1.88 -14.01 -1.22
C PHE A 63 2.47 -14.08 -2.65
N CYS A 64 3.59 -13.41 -2.90
CA CYS A 64 4.28 -13.48 -4.19
C CYS A 64 4.69 -14.92 -4.53
N ASN A 65 5.19 -15.67 -3.54
CA ASN A 65 5.59 -17.08 -3.74
C ASN A 65 4.42 -18.01 -4.05
N TYR A 66 3.19 -17.66 -3.65
CA TYR A 66 2.01 -18.46 -3.95
C TYR A 66 1.52 -18.28 -5.40
N LEU A 67 1.80 -17.14 -6.01
CA LEU A 67 1.34 -16.79 -7.36
C LEU A 67 2.22 -17.33 -8.48
N VAL A 68 3.41 -17.83 -8.15
CA VAL A 68 4.43 -18.34 -9.08
C VAL A 68 4.64 -19.83 -8.82
#